data_AF-A0A3M1CJ62-F1
#
_entry.id   AF-A0A3M1CJ62-F1
#
_cell.length_a   1.000
_cell.length_b   1.000
_cell.length_c   1.000
_cell.angle_alpha   90.00
_cell.angle_beta   90.00
_cell.angle_gamma   90.00
#
_symmetry.space_group_name_H-M   'P 1'
#
loop_
_entity.id
_entity.type
_entity.pdbx_description
1 polymer ?
#
loop_
_entity_poly.entity_id
_entity_poly.type
_entity_poly.pdbx_seq_one_letter_code
_entity_poly.pdbx_strand_id
1 'polypeptide(L)'
;MRVPLLLSLCLCGCGTSRTGGSDSGAADSGVGAADDTGVVATDADGDGWFTPDDCNDRDAAIHPDATEVCDGIDNDCNGVIDVNDAVDAVLYYQDGDGDGFGDDSRTVSACSQPPGFVTSGDDCDDGDAATNPAAEEICNDGADNNCNGDSTECALAGELSLDHAGAAWWGAAGGDQAGFAVAAAGDVDGDGFDDLVIGAPYSDAGTSNAGAAYLVRGPATGGGSLSAAAATWLGTDASENAGIAVAGVGDVDGDG
;
A
#
# COMPACT_ATOMS: atom_id res chain seq x y z
N MET A 1 12.91 -41.66 1.82
CA MET A 1 14.21 -42.07 1.24
C MET A 1 15.19 -40.94 1.48
N ARG A 2 16.25 -41.22 2.26
CA ARG A 2 17.37 -40.30 2.50
C ARG A 2 18.46 -40.59 1.46
N VAL A 3 19.04 -39.58 0.82
CA VAL A 3 20.51 -39.41 0.68
C VAL A 3 20.82 -37.91 0.42
N PRO A 4 21.67 -37.25 1.23
CA PRO A 4 22.27 -35.95 0.92
C PRO A 4 23.60 -36.15 0.16
N LEU A 5 23.88 -35.31 -0.83
CA LEU A 5 25.17 -35.31 -1.54
C LEU A 5 26.15 -34.39 -0.81
N LEU A 6 27.05 -35.00 -0.04
CA LEU A 6 28.27 -34.38 0.47
C LEU A 6 29.33 -34.40 -0.65
N LEU A 7 29.88 -33.24 -0.99
CA LEU A 7 31.20 -33.17 -1.64
C LEU A 7 32.12 -32.30 -0.79
N SER A 8 32.89 -32.97 0.05
CA SER A 8 34.07 -32.43 0.71
C SER A 8 35.26 -32.69 -0.21
N LEU A 9 36.02 -31.66 -0.56
CA LEU A 9 37.40 -31.83 -0.99
C LEU A 9 38.26 -30.72 -0.40
N CYS A 10 38.94 -31.09 0.69
CA CYS A 10 40.07 -30.36 1.23
C CYS A 10 41.33 -30.91 0.56
N LEU A 11 42.15 -30.05 -0.05
CA LEU A 11 43.52 -30.38 -0.42
C LEU A 11 44.41 -29.20 -0.01
N CYS A 12 45.05 -29.41 1.14
CA CYS A 12 46.16 -28.63 1.64
C CYS A 12 47.44 -29.06 0.88
N GLY A 13 48.16 -28.12 0.31
CA GLY A 13 49.48 -28.32 -0.28
C GLY A 13 50.50 -27.37 0.35
N CYS A 14 51.51 -27.93 1.01
CA CYS A 14 52.56 -27.25 1.76
C CYS A 14 53.90 -27.29 0.97
N GLY A 15 54.71 -26.24 1.12
CA GLY A 15 56.16 -26.17 0.81
C GLY A 15 56.48 -25.44 -0.50
N THR A 16 57.42 -24.49 -0.58
CA THR A 16 58.73 -24.41 0.10
C THR A 16 59.31 -22.98 0.15
N SER A 17 60.11 -22.76 1.21
CA SER A 17 61.09 -21.70 1.48
C SER A 17 62.10 -21.39 0.36
N ARG A 18 62.52 -20.10 0.21
CA ARG A 18 63.92 -19.64 0.41
C ARG A 18 64.16 -18.14 0.11
N THR A 19 64.94 -17.53 1.02
CA THR A 19 65.90 -16.39 0.88
C THR A 19 65.37 -15.06 0.31
N GLY A 20 65.39 -13.94 1.02
CA GLY A 20 66.53 -13.36 1.74
C GLY A 20 67.22 -12.34 0.82
N GLY A 21 66.85 -11.07 0.94
CA GLY A 21 67.42 -9.96 0.17
C GLY A 21 66.94 -8.64 0.76
N SER A 22 67.74 -8.10 1.67
CA SER A 22 67.64 -6.75 2.19
C SER A 22 68.06 -5.76 1.12
N ASP A 23 67.19 -4.81 0.76
CA ASP A 23 67.62 -3.50 0.30
C ASP A 23 66.84 -2.41 1.01
N SER A 24 67.61 -1.64 1.77
CA SER A 24 67.25 -0.42 2.45
C SER A 24 67.43 0.76 1.50
N GLY A 25 66.41 1.62 1.42
CA GLY A 25 66.55 2.99 0.97
C GLY A 25 65.99 3.25 -0.43
N ALA A 26 64.80 3.81 -0.50
CA ALA A 26 64.61 5.26 -0.58
C ALA A 26 63.10 5.51 -0.62
N ALA A 27 62.62 6.42 0.22
CA ALA A 27 61.38 7.12 -0.08
C ALA A 27 61.68 7.94 -1.35
N ASP A 28 61.21 7.44 -2.49
CA ASP A 28 61.20 8.22 -3.72
C ASP A 28 59.88 8.99 -3.71
N SER A 29 59.97 10.24 -3.27
CA SER A 29 58.91 11.22 -3.43
C SER A 29 58.64 11.35 -4.92
N GLY A 30 57.50 10.82 -5.38
CA GLY A 30 57.07 10.74 -6.77
C GLY A 30 56.91 12.10 -7.43
N VAL A 31 58.03 12.76 -7.75
CA VAL A 31 58.04 13.86 -8.70
C VAL A 31 57.92 13.24 -10.09
N GLY A 32 56.70 13.22 -10.61
CA GLY A 32 56.39 12.86 -11.98
C GLY A 32 57.22 13.68 -12.97
N ALA A 33 57.57 13.06 -14.09
CA ALA A 33 58.29 13.72 -15.17
C ALA A 33 57.50 14.96 -15.64
N ALA A 34 58.16 16.12 -15.69
CA ALA A 34 57.56 17.34 -16.20
C ALA A 34 57.02 17.13 -17.62
N ASP A 35 55.72 17.39 -17.82
CA ASP A 35 55.12 17.54 -19.14
C ASP A 35 55.67 18.80 -19.83
N ASP A 36 55.67 18.79 -21.17
CA ASP A 36 56.21 19.83 -22.08
C ASP A 36 55.51 21.20 -21.95
N THR A 37 54.55 21.32 -21.02
CA THR A 37 53.83 22.52 -20.64
C THR A 37 54.37 23.18 -19.36
N GLY A 38 55.30 22.54 -18.64
CA GLY A 38 55.90 23.08 -17.41
C GLY A 38 55.02 22.96 -16.16
N VAL A 39 53.92 22.21 -16.23
CA VAL A 39 53.14 21.78 -15.07
C VAL A 39 53.77 20.48 -14.57
N VAL A 40 54.23 20.47 -13.32
CA VAL A 40 54.71 19.24 -12.68
C VAL A 40 53.46 18.46 -12.30
N ALA A 41 53.17 17.39 -13.05
CA ALA A 41 52.17 16.41 -12.67
C ALA A 41 52.62 15.78 -11.34
N THR A 42 51.93 16.16 -10.26
CA THR A 42 52.11 15.59 -8.93
C THR A 42 50.96 14.64 -8.63
N ASP A 43 51.33 13.49 -8.07
CA ASP A 43 50.47 12.50 -7.43
C ASP A 43 50.91 12.47 -5.97
N ALA A 44 50.34 13.35 -5.15
CA ALA A 44 50.79 13.61 -3.79
C ALA A 44 50.11 12.72 -2.73
N ASP A 45 48.99 12.07 -3.04
CA ASP A 45 48.32 11.09 -2.18
C ASP A 45 48.53 9.63 -2.62
N GLY A 46 49.06 9.38 -3.83
CA GLY A 46 49.50 8.08 -4.30
C GLY A 46 48.39 7.21 -4.89
N ASP A 47 47.30 7.80 -5.38
CA ASP A 47 46.16 7.09 -5.96
C ASP A 47 46.33 6.76 -7.46
N GLY A 48 47.35 7.36 -8.08
CA GLY A 48 47.69 7.19 -9.49
C GLY A 48 47.03 8.19 -10.45
N TRP A 49 46.32 9.19 -9.93
CA TRP A 49 45.86 10.37 -10.63
C TRP A 49 46.82 11.54 -10.41
N PHE A 50 46.86 12.47 -11.36
CA PHE A 50 47.82 13.58 -11.35
C PHE A 50 47.10 14.89 -11.59
N THR A 51 47.58 15.97 -10.96
CA THR A 51 47.10 17.31 -11.29
C THR A 51 47.41 17.67 -12.75
N PRO A 52 46.49 18.33 -13.48
CA PRO A 52 45.25 18.97 -12.99
C PRO A 52 43.98 18.11 -13.05
N ASP A 53 44.06 16.84 -13.45
CA ASP A 53 42.89 15.96 -13.60
C ASP A 53 42.35 15.49 -12.24
N ASP A 54 43.23 15.36 -11.25
CA ASP A 54 42.88 15.18 -9.84
C ASP A 54 42.51 16.54 -9.20
N CYS A 55 41.25 16.65 -8.75
CA CYS A 55 40.72 17.87 -8.14
C CYS A 55 41.11 18.04 -6.66
N ASN A 56 41.64 17.00 -5.99
CA ASN A 56 42.23 17.08 -4.67
C ASN A 56 43.42 16.12 -4.48
N ASP A 57 44.59 16.56 -4.95
CA ASP A 57 45.94 15.96 -4.85
C ASP A 57 46.49 15.75 -3.41
N ARG A 58 45.61 15.61 -2.42
CA ARG A 58 45.94 15.28 -1.02
C ARG A 58 44.98 14.24 -0.46
N ASP A 59 44.01 13.79 -1.23
CA ASP A 59 42.96 12.87 -0.81
C ASP A 59 42.66 11.85 -1.91
N ALA A 60 43.25 10.66 -1.76
CA ALA A 60 43.13 9.52 -2.66
C ALA A 60 41.70 8.98 -2.88
N ALA A 61 40.69 9.59 -2.25
CA ALA A 61 39.27 9.29 -2.47
C ALA A 61 38.58 10.28 -3.44
N ILE A 62 39.28 11.32 -3.90
CA ILE A 62 38.74 12.39 -4.74
C ILE A 62 39.54 12.43 -6.04
N HIS A 63 39.01 11.80 -7.08
CA HIS A 63 39.68 11.65 -8.37
C HIS A 63 38.67 11.24 -9.47
N PRO A 64 38.97 11.40 -10.77
CA PRO A 64 38.03 11.13 -11.87
C PRO A 64 37.28 9.77 -11.88
N ASP A 65 37.92 8.71 -11.39
CA ASP A 65 37.31 7.37 -11.31
C ASP A 65 36.64 7.07 -9.94
N ALA A 66 36.51 8.06 -9.06
CA ALA A 66 35.95 7.86 -7.74
C ALA A 66 34.43 7.67 -7.83
N THR A 67 33.86 7.12 -6.77
CA THR A 67 32.40 6.97 -6.66
C THR A 67 31.83 8.18 -5.95
N GLU A 68 30.86 8.83 -6.58
CA GLU A 68 30.11 9.94 -5.99
C GLU A 68 29.36 9.52 -4.73
N VAL A 69 29.44 10.35 -3.69
CA VAL A 69 28.68 10.22 -2.43
C VAL A 69 28.10 11.57 -2.02
N CYS A 70 26.99 11.57 -1.29
CA CYS A 70 26.29 12.77 -0.84
C CYS A 70 26.98 13.47 0.36
N ASP A 71 28.18 14.00 0.17
CA ASP A 71 28.99 14.61 1.24
C ASP A 71 29.35 16.10 1.02
N GLY A 72 28.90 16.69 -0.09
CA GLY A 72 29.18 18.08 -0.45
C GLY A 72 30.49 18.28 -1.21
N ILE A 73 31.13 17.19 -1.64
CA ILE A 73 32.37 17.16 -2.41
C ILE A 73 32.08 16.56 -3.80
N ASP A 74 32.83 17.01 -4.80
CA ASP A 74 32.87 16.41 -6.14
C ASP A 74 33.93 15.30 -6.08
N ASN A 75 33.53 14.06 -5.77
CA ASN A 75 34.46 12.96 -5.56
C ASN A 75 35.07 12.50 -6.88
N ASP A 76 34.29 12.47 -7.96
CA ASP A 76 34.67 12.00 -9.29
C ASP A 76 35.20 13.13 -10.20
N CYS A 77 35.40 14.32 -9.64
CA CYS A 77 35.96 15.49 -10.31
C CYS A 77 35.27 15.85 -11.65
N ASN A 78 34.01 15.50 -11.84
CA ASN A 78 33.28 15.75 -13.09
C ASN A 78 32.73 17.19 -13.19
N GLY A 79 32.91 17.99 -12.13
CA GLY A 79 32.46 19.37 -12.02
C GLY A 79 31.04 19.51 -11.46
N VAL A 80 30.45 18.42 -10.97
CA VAL A 80 29.10 18.38 -10.43
C VAL A 80 29.12 17.73 -9.05
N ILE A 81 28.77 18.52 -8.02
CA ILE A 81 28.73 18.06 -6.63
C ILE A 81 27.40 17.35 -6.36
N ASP A 82 27.45 16.15 -5.75
CA ASP A 82 26.31 15.45 -5.15
C ASP A 82 25.11 15.27 -6.10
N VAL A 83 25.27 14.52 -7.20
CA VAL A 83 24.19 14.29 -8.19
C VAL A 83 23.58 12.90 -8.21
N ASN A 84 22.63 12.70 -9.14
CA ASN A 84 21.69 11.59 -9.21
C ASN A 84 22.33 10.20 -9.35
N ASP A 85 23.66 10.11 -9.50
CA ASP A 85 24.47 8.89 -9.54
C ASP A 85 25.32 8.66 -8.28
N ALA A 86 25.25 9.56 -7.28
CA ALA A 86 25.79 9.31 -5.96
C ALA A 86 25.21 8.00 -5.41
N VAL A 87 26.07 7.12 -4.91
CA VAL A 87 25.65 5.76 -4.53
C VAL A 87 24.75 5.71 -3.30
N ASP A 88 24.73 6.78 -2.51
CA ASP A 88 23.85 6.99 -1.36
C ASP A 88 22.75 8.03 -1.64
N ALA A 89 22.53 8.42 -2.91
CA ALA A 89 21.38 9.20 -3.29
C ALA A 89 20.08 8.44 -2.96
N VAL A 90 19.13 9.13 -2.33
CA VAL A 90 17.83 8.59 -2.00
C VAL A 90 16.91 8.74 -3.22
N LEU A 91 16.10 7.72 -3.49
CA LEU A 91 15.04 7.80 -4.48
C LEU A 91 13.84 8.54 -3.89
N TYR A 92 13.40 9.59 -4.57
CA TYR A 92 12.22 10.35 -4.22
C TYR A 92 11.16 10.25 -5.32
N TYR A 93 9.90 10.36 -4.93
CA TYR A 93 8.71 10.20 -5.77
C TYR A 93 7.97 11.53 -5.82
N GLN A 94 7.49 11.94 -6.99
CA GLN A 94 6.76 13.20 -7.08
C GLN A 94 5.43 13.09 -6.36
N ASP A 95 5.17 14.01 -5.43
CA ASP A 95 3.91 14.12 -4.70
C ASP A 95 3.02 15.13 -5.43
N GLY A 96 2.02 14.61 -6.17
CA GLY A 96 1.21 15.37 -7.10
C GLY A 96 0.14 16.24 -6.45
N ASP A 97 -0.44 15.73 -5.37
CA ASP A 97 -1.61 16.31 -4.69
C ASP A 97 -1.31 16.78 -3.24
N GLY A 98 -0.14 16.44 -2.71
CA GLY A 98 0.38 16.94 -1.44
C GLY A 98 0.00 16.11 -0.23
N ASP A 99 -0.29 14.81 -0.39
CA ASP A 99 -0.74 13.94 0.70
C ASP A 99 0.39 13.17 1.43
N GLY A 100 1.59 13.15 0.85
CA GLY A 100 2.77 12.51 1.40
C GLY A 100 3.16 11.18 0.76
N PHE A 101 2.36 10.68 -0.19
CA PHE A 101 2.66 9.57 -1.08
C PHE A 101 2.95 10.13 -2.49
N GLY A 102 3.55 9.34 -3.36
CA GLY A 102 3.95 9.86 -4.66
C GLY A 102 4.03 8.79 -5.73
N ASP A 103 4.25 9.26 -6.95
CA ASP A 103 4.13 8.47 -8.17
C ASP A 103 5.37 7.59 -8.41
N ASP A 104 5.20 6.26 -8.35
CA ASP A 104 6.22 5.25 -8.67
C ASP A 104 6.85 5.40 -10.08
N SER A 105 6.13 6.05 -10.99
CA SER A 105 6.59 6.32 -12.36
C SER A 105 7.33 7.67 -12.51
N ARG A 106 7.30 8.53 -11.50
CA ARG A 106 7.94 9.86 -11.51
C ARG A 106 8.93 10.02 -10.37
N THR A 107 10.05 9.34 -10.54
CA THR A 107 11.12 9.32 -9.55
C THR A 107 12.28 10.25 -9.87
N VAL A 108 12.99 10.72 -8.84
CA VAL A 108 14.28 11.40 -8.94
C VAL A 108 15.22 10.90 -7.83
N SER A 109 16.48 10.62 -8.16
CA SER A 109 17.51 10.32 -7.16
C SER A 109 18.21 11.62 -6.77
N ALA A 110 18.31 11.91 -5.47
CA ALA A 110 18.94 13.13 -4.96
C ALA A 110 19.52 12.94 -3.55
N CYS A 111 20.49 13.77 -3.20
CA CYS A 111 21.10 13.79 -1.86
C CYS A 111 20.24 14.52 -0.80
N SER A 112 19.30 15.35 -1.25
CA SER A 112 18.31 16.00 -0.38
C SER A 112 16.94 16.02 -1.04
N GLN A 113 15.88 15.95 -0.25
CA GLN A 113 14.50 15.88 -0.73
C GLN A 113 14.17 17.12 -1.59
N PRO A 114 13.88 16.93 -2.90
CA PRO A 114 13.44 18.03 -3.74
C PRO A 114 12.05 18.54 -3.30
N PRO A 115 11.74 19.83 -3.47
CA PRO A 115 10.40 20.34 -3.18
C PRO A 115 9.32 19.64 -4.02
N GLY A 116 8.25 19.17 -3.39
CA GLY A 116 7.16 18.44 -4.06
C GLY A 116 7.49 16.99 -4.37
N PHE A 117 8.46 16.41 -3.68
CA PHE A 117 8.77 14.99 -3.74
C PHE A 117 8.77 14.38 -2.34
N VAL A 118 8.47 13.09 -2.24
CA VAL A 118 8.39 12.29 -0.99
C VAL A 118 9.21 11.00 -1.13
N THR A 119 9.28 10.20 -0.08
CA THR A 119 10.07 8.94 -0.06
C THR A 119 9.22 7.68 -0.20
N SER A 120 7.89 7.80 -0.21
CA SER A 120 6.96 6.71 -0.49
C SER A 120 6.45 6.84 -1.92
N GLY A 121 6.48 5.76 -2.69
CA GLY A 121 6.02 5.71 -4.10
C GLY A 121 4.65 5.04 -4.29
N ASP A 122 3.95 4.81 -3.20
CA ASP A 122 2.83 3.87 -3.13
C ASP A 122 1.46 4.55 -3.37
N ASP A 123 1.44 5.73 -4.01
CA ASP A 123 0.20 6.43 -4.37
C ASP A 123 -0.43 5.80 -5.62
N CYS A 124 -1.71 5.43 -5.54
CA CYS A 124 -2.45 4.85 -6.64
C CYS A 124 -3.31 5.86 -7.42
N ASP A 125 -3.48 7.09 -6.92
CA ASP A 125 -4.07 8.22 -7.64
C ASP A 125 -3.40 9.55 -7.26
N ASP A 126 -2.29 9.86 -7.94
CA ASP A 126 -1.47 11.08 -7.74
C ASP A 126 -2.18 12.44 -7.99
N GLY A 127 -3.49 12.40 -8.30
CA GLY A 127 -4.35 13.57 -8.45
C GLY A 127 -5.37 13.75 -7.33
N ASP A 128 -5.49 12.80 -6.39
CA ASP A 128 -6.48 12.78 -5.33
C ASP A 128 -5.88 12.37 -3.97
N ALA A 129 -5.63 13.39 -3.13
CA ALA A 129 -5.05 13.25 -1.79
C ALA A 129 -5.86 12.38 -0.79
N ALA A 130 -7.04 11.91 -1.19
CA ALA A 130 -7.85 10.96 -0.41
C ALA A 130 -7.59 9.49 -0.78
N THR A 131 -6.78 9.21 -1.79
CA THR A 131 -6.55 7.88 -2.36
C THR A 131 -5.08 7.50 -2.22
N ASN A 132 -4.69 6.97 -1.06
CA ASN A 132 -3.31 6.63 -0.73
C ASN A 132 -3.25 5.54 0.35
N PRO A 133 -2.10 4.89 0.58
CA PRO A 133 -1.94 3.80 1.55
C PRO A 133 -2.33 4.08 3.01
N ALA A 134 -2.44 5.34 3.41
CA ALA A 134 -2.89 5.72 4.75
C ALA A 134 -4.39 6.07 4.81
N ALA A 135 -5.10 6.10 3.68
CA ALA A 135 -6.52 6.37 3.62
C ALA A 135 -7.35 5.21 4.19
N GLU A 136 -8.57 5.53 4.59
CA GLU A 136 -9.59 4.54 4.92
C GLU A 136 -10.40 4.19 3.66
N GLU A 137 -10.75 2.92 3.47
CA GLU A 137 -11.59 2.50 2.34
C GLU A 137 -12.99 3.10 2.41
N ILE A 138 -13.44 3.68 1.29
CA ILE A 138 -14.81 4.17 1.15
C ILE A 138 -15.67 3.06 0.56
N CYS A 139 -16.69 2.65 1.31
CA CYS A 139 -17.57 1.58 0.88
C CYS A 139 -18.41 1.94 -0.35
N ASN A 140 -18.43 1.01 -1.32
CA ASN A 140 -19.33 1.00 -2.49
C ASN A 140 -19.11 2.11 -3.54
N ASP A 141 -17.98 2.81 -3.53
CA ASP A 141 -17.62 3.74 -4.62
C ASP A 141 -16.88 3.04 -5.77
N GLY A 142 -16.35 1.84 -5.52
CA GLY A 142 -15.61 1.03 -6.48
C GLY A 142 -14.15 1.47 -6.66
N ALA A 143 -13.65 2.38 -5.82
CA ALA A 143 -12.25 2.77 -5.74
C ALA A 143 -11.51 1.89 -4.72
N ASP A 144 -10.18 1.84 -4.85
CA ASP A 144 -9.25 1.27 -3.87
C ASP A 144 -8.59 2.46 -3.18
N ASN A 145 -9.23 2.99 -2.14
CA ASN A 145 -8.79 4.26 -1.56
C ASN A 145 -7.48 4.11 -0.78
N ASN A 146 -7.18 2.92 -0.27
CA ASN A 146 -5.97 2.65 0.51
C ASN A 146 -4.87 1.93 -0.29
N CYS A 147 -5.03 1.82 -1.61
CA CYS A 147 -4.04 1.27 -2.53
C CYS A 147 -3.53 -0.14 -2.14
N ASN A 148 -4.34 -0.97 -1.48
CA ASN A 148 -3.92 -2.32 -1.07
C ASN A 148 -4.25 -3.41 -2.11
N GLY A 149 -4.90 -3.02 -3.22
CA GLY A 149 -5.29 -3.90 -4.31
C GLY A 149 -6.66 -4.55 -4.14
N ASP A 150 -7.46 -4.13 -3.15
CA ASP A 150 -8.82 -4.62 -2.92
C ASP A 150 -9.84 -3.48 -2.75
N SER A 151 -10.44 -3.06 -3.86
CA SER A 151 -11.54 -2.07 -3.90
C SER A 151 -12.86 -2.57 -3.32
N THR A 152 -12.88 -3.74 -2.68
CA THR A 152 -14.07 -4.34 -2.06
C THR A 152 -13.94 -4.54 -0.56
N GLU A 153 -12.81 -4.13 0.05
CA GLU A 153 -12.59 -4.18 1.50
C GLU A 153 -13.43 -3.15 2.26
N CYS A 154 -14.74 -3.40 2.32
CA CYS A 154 -15.58 -2.87 3.39
C CYS A 154 -15.25 -3.64 4.68
N ALA A 155 -14.21 -3.21 5.39
CA ALA A 155 -14.05 -3.65 6.77
C ALA A 155 -15.27 -3.13 7.55
N LEU A 156 -16.20 -4.03 7.91
CA LEU A 156 -17.24 -3.76 8.91
C LEU A 156 -16.60 -3.65 10.31
N ALA A 157 -15.64 -2.75 10.47
CA ALA A 157 -14.85 -2.56 11.67
C ALA A 157 -14.85 -1.07 12.02
N GLY A 158 -15.10 -0.77 13.29
CA GLY A 158 -15.15 0.61 13.80
C GLY A 158 -16.55 1.23 13.78
N GLU A 159 -16.58 2.55 13.96
CA GLU A 159 -17.82 3.35 13.92
C GLU A 159 -18.16 3.66 12.47
N LEU A 160 -19.12 2.94 11.90
CA LEU A 160 -19.59 3.18 10.54
C LEU A 160 -20.68 4.24 10.53
N SER A 161 -20.51 5.23 9.66
CA SER A 161 -21.56 6.21 9.40
C SER A 161 -22.65 5.61 8.48
N LEU A 162 -23.91 5.95 8.74
CA LEU A 162 -25.07 5.39 8.03
C LEU A 162 -25.24 5.94 6.60
N ASP A 163 -24.52 6.99 6.23
CA ASP A 163 -24.45 7.50 4.86
C ASP A 163 -23.70 6.54 3.92
N HIS A 164 -22.85 5.64 4.45
CA HIS A 164 -22.20 4.56 3.70
C HIS A 164 -23.06 3.29 3.58
N ALA A 165 -24.31 3.30 4.06
CA ALA A 165 -25.19 2.13 3.94
C ALA A 165 -25.52 1.86 2.46
N GLY A 166 -25.10 0.71 1.93
CA GLY A 166 -25.38 0.29 0.55
C GLY A 166 -26.88 0.07 0.24
N ALA A 167 -27.70 -0.05 1.28
CA ALA A 167 -29.16 -0.05 1.17
C ALA A 167 -29.83 0.40 2.47
N ALA A 168 -31.01 1.00 2.34
CA ALA A 168 -31.83 1.42 3.47
C ALA A 168 -33.31 1.10 3.20
N TRP A 169 -33.94 0.34 4.10
CA TRP A 169 -35.39 0.10 4.04
C TRP A 169 -36.10 0.85 5.16
N TRP A 170 -37.23 1.47 4.83
CA TRP A 170 -38.08 2.15 5.81
C TRP A 170 -39.48 1.56 5.82
N GLY A 171 -40.17 1.73 6.94
CA GLY A 171 -41.52 1.20 7.13
C GLY A 171 -42.50 1.65 6.04
N ALA A 172 -43.54 0.84 5.82
CA ALA A 172 -44.61 1.16 4.87
C ALA A 172 -45.34 2.46 5.28
N ALA A 173 -45.50 2.70 6.57
CA ALA A 173 -45.97 3.95 7.13
C ALA A 173 -45.12 4.41 8.34
N GLY A 174 -45.24 5.70 8.68
CA GLY A 174 -44.59 6.27 9.86
C GLY A 174 -45.23 5.73 11.14
N GLY A 175 -44.41 5.23 12.06
CA GLY A 175 -44.89 4.64 13.32
C GLY A 175 -44.93 3.11 13.34
N ASP A 176 -44.76 2.44 12.19
CA ASP A 176 -44.77 0.98 12.09
C ASP A 176 -43.63 0.29 12.86
N GLN A 177 -42.57 1.05 13.17
CA GLN A 177 -41.31 0.58 13.76
C GLN A 177 -40.66 -0.58 12.97
N ALA A 178 -40.63 -0.45 11.65
CA ALA A 178 -39.88 -1.35 10.79
C ALA A 178 -38.41 -1.42 11.22
N GLY A 179 -37.84 -2.63 11.22
CA GLY A 179 -36.50 -2.90 11.74
C GLY A 179 -36.48 -3.26 13.23
N PHE A 180 -37.64 -3.37 13.90
CA PHE A 180 -37.73 -3.85 15.28
C PHE A 180 -37.13 -5.26 15.44
N ALA A 181 -37.31 -6.09 14.43
CA ALA A 181 -36.65 -7.39 14.31
C ALA A 181 -36.16 -7.57 12.86
N VAL A 182 -34.97 -8.13 12.70
CA VAL A 182 -34.40 -8.46 11.38
C VAL A 182 -33.77 -9.85 11.46
N ALA A 183 -33.97 -10.66 10.44
CA ALA A 183 -33.30 -11.95 10.29
C ALA A 183 -32.95 -12.21 8.83
N ALA A 184 -31.83 -12.90 8.60
CA ALA A 184 -31.56 -13.52 7.30
C ALA A 184 -32.62 -14.61 7.06
N ALA A 185 -33.23 -14.61 5.88
CA ALA A 185 -34.15 -15.65 5.45
C ALA A 185 -33.43 -16.82 4.76
N GLY A 186 -32.17 -16.59 4.35
CA GLY A 186 -31.51 -17.39 3.32
C GLY A 186 -31.98 -16.97 1.93
N ASP A 187 -31.44 -17.60 0.89
CA ASP A 187 -31.91 -17.45 -0.50
C ASP A 187 -33.24 -18.19 -0.70
N VAL A 188 -34.37 -17.48 -0.62
CA VAL A 188 -35.71 -18.10 -0.69
C VAL A 188 -36.25 -18.18 -2.12
N ASP A 189 -35.60 -17.57 -3.10
CA ASP A 189 -36.01 -17.64 -4.50
C ASP A 189 -34.97 -18.24 -5.46
N GLY A 190 -33.83 -18.66 -4.93
CA GLY A 190 -32.80 -19.44 -5.62
C GLY A 190 -31.93 -18.60 -6.56
N ASP A 191 -31.80 -17.30 -6.31
CA ASP A 191 -31.05 -16.38 -7.16
C ASP A 191 -29.55 -16.26 -6.82
N GLY A 192 -29.14 -16.90 -5.72
CA GLY A 192 -27.78 -16.93 -5.22
C GLY A 192 -27.46 -15.84 -4.19
N PHE A 193 -28.42 -15.03 -3.78
CA PHE A 193 -28.28 -14.01 -2.73
C PHE A 193 -29.20 -14.30 -1.54
N ASP A 194 -28.68 -14.15 -0.32
CA ASP A 194 -29.51 -14.28 0.86
C ASP A 194 -30.54 -13.15 0.96
N ASP A 195 -31.78 -13.51 1.29
CA ASP A 195 -32.88 -12.59 1.52
C ASP A 195 -33.00 -12.18 3.00
N LEU A 196 -33.78 -11.13 3.27
CA LEU A 196 -34.00 -10.59 4.61
C LEU A 196 -35.49 -10.60 4.98
N VAL A 197 -35.79 -10.92 6.22
CA VAL A 197 -37.11 -10.64 6.83
C VAL A 197 -36.99 -9.49 7.81
N ILE A 198 -37.83 -8.48 7.64
CA ILE A 198 -37.88 -7.29 8.49
C ILE A 198 -39.25 -7.20 9.16
N GLY A 199 -39.26 -7.17 10.49
CA GLY A 199 -40.44 -7.01 11.32
C GLY A 199 -40.81 -5.55 11.58
N ALA A 200 -42.11 -5.27 11.62
CA ALA A 200 -42.71 -3.98 11.96
C ALA A 200 -43.96 -4.21 12.84
N PRO A 201 -43.78 -4.39 14.17
CA PRO A 201 -44.84 -4.85 15.08
C PRO A 201 -46.04 -3.90 15.21
N TYR A 202 -45.90 -2.64 14.80
CA TYR A 202 -46.97 -1.65 14.90
C TYR A 202 -47.56 -1.29 13.53
N SER A 203 -47.29 -2.08 12.50
CA SER A 203 -47.89 -1.83 11.19
C SER A 203 -49.41 -1.94 11.24
N ASP A 204 -50.08 -0.95 10.64
CA ASP A 204 -51.52 -0.87 10.48
C ASP A 204 -52.02 -1.46 9.14
N ALA A 205 -51.14 -2.09 8.34
CA ALA A 205 -51.45 -2.52 6.98
C ALA A 205 -52.57 -3.59 6.89
N GLY A 206 -52.72 -4.43 7.91
CA GLY A 206 -53.83 -5.38 8.04
C GLY A 206 -54.98 -4.81 8.87
N THR A 207 -54.76 -4.66 10.17
CA THR A 207 -55.67 -4.03 11.14
C THR A 207 -54.87 -3.14 12.09
N SER A 208 -55.53 -2.37 12.97
CA SER A 208 -54.85 -1.43 13.84
C SER A 208 -53.80 -2.10 14.75
N ASN A 209 -52.55 -1.71 14.59
CA ASN A 209 -51.35 -2.23 15.24
C ASN A 209 -51.27 -3.77 15.18
N ALA A 210 -51.78 -4.38 14.11
CA ALA A 210 -51.70 -5.83 13.97
C ALA A 210 -50.25 -6.29 13.78
N GLY A 211 -49.41 -5.41 13.22
CA GLY A 211 -48.03 -5.69 12.89
C GLY A 211 -47.87 -6.36 11.53
N ALA A 212 -46.65 -6.39 11.03
CA ALA A 212 -46.29 -7.05 9.79
C ALA A 212 -44.84 -7.56 9.80
N ALA A 213 -44.54 -8.56 8.97
CA ALA A 213 -43.19 -8.94 8.58
C ALA A 213 -43.06 -8.85 7.05
N TYR A 214 -41.92 -8.39 6.56
CA TYR A 214 -41.67 -8.09 5.16
C TYR A 214 -40.46 -8.88 4.66
N LEU A 215 -40.60 -9.55 3.52
CA LEU A 215 -39.49 -10.20 2.80
C LEU A 215 -38.86 -9.21 1.82
N VAL A 216 -37.58 -8.92 2.02
CA VAL A 216 -36.74 -8.13 1.12
C VAL A 216 -35.81 -9.09 0.40
N ARG A 217 -35.85 -9.08 -0.94
CA ARG A 217 -34.99 -9.95 -1.74
C ARG A 217 -33.57 -9.43 -1.88
N GLY A 218 -32.63 -10.36 -1.96
CA GLY A 218 -31.28 -10.15 -2.44
C GLY A 218 -31.25 -9.81 -3.95
N PRO A 219 -30.13 -9.27 -4.46
CA PRO A 219 -29.10 -8.56 -3.71
C PRO A 219 -29.68 -7.28 -3.09
N ALA A 220 -29.47 -7.12 -1.79
CA ALA A 220 -30.11 -6.08 -0.98
C ALA A 220 -29.42 -4.71 -1.19
N THR A 221 -29.60 -4.12 -2.38
CA THR A 221 -28.97 -2.88 -2.84
C THR A 221 -30.01 -1.78 -3.07
N GLY A 222 -29.65 -0.51 -2.86
CA GLY A 222 -30.46 0.64 -3.29
C GLY A 222 -31.71 0.97 -2.45
N GLY A 223 -32.14 0.10 -1.52
CA GLY A 223 -33.13 0.40 -0.49
C GLY A 223 -34.55 0.76 -0.99
N GLY A 224 -35.48 1.00 -0.06
CA GLY A 224 -36.86 1.36 -0.42
C GLY A 224 -37.89 1.26 0.71
N SER A 225 -39.13 1.63 0.41
CA SER A 225 -40.24 1.39 1.34
C SER A 225 -40.58 -0.10 1.38
N LEU A 226 -40.78 -0.64 2.59
CA LEU A 226 -41.24 -2.02 2.80
C LEU A 226 -42.66 -2.28 2.27
N SER A 227 -43.41 -1.24 1.89
CA SER A 227 -44.65 -1.40 1.15
C SER A 227 -44.47 -2.08 -0.21
N ALA A 228 -43.26 -2.06 -0.76
CA ALA A 228 -42.88 -2.73 -2.01
C ALA A 228 -42.12 -4.06 -1.78
N ALA A 229 -42.15 -4.61 -0.56
CA ALA A 229 -41.52 -5.88 -0.24
C ALA A 229 -42.03 -7.03 -1.14
N ALA A 230 -41.18 -8.04 -1.38
CA ALA A 230 -41.49 -9.18 -2.23
C ALA A 230 -42.66 -10.02 -1.67
N ALA A 231 -42.74 -10.11 -0.35
CA ALA A 231 -43.86 -10.71 0.37
C ALA A 231 -44.09 -9.98 1.69
N THR A 232 -45.34 -10.02 2.18
CA THR A 232 -45.73 -9.42 3.46
C THR A 232 -46.64 -10.36 4.22
N TRP A 233 -46.28 -10.66 5.46
CA TRP A 233 -47.13 -11.37 6.42
C TRP A 233 -47.75 -10.37 7.36
N LEU A 234 -49.08 -10.28 7.35
CA LEU A 234 -49.84 -9.33 8.16
C LEU A 234 -50.39 -10.00 9.42
N GLY A 235 -50.33 -9.29 10.54
CA GLY A 235 -51.13 -9.62 11.70
C GLY A 235 -52.61 -9.58 11.35
N THR A 236 -53.37 -10.50 11.93
CA THR A 236 -54.80 -10.68 11.61
C THR A 236 -55.71 -10.01 12.62
N ASP A 237 -55.26 -9.87 13.86
CA ASP A 237 -55.99 -9.22 14.94
C ASP A 237 -55.34 -7.89 15.36
N ALA A 238 -56.17 -6.99 15.92
CA ALA A 238 -55.67 -5.71 16.42
C ALA A 238 -54.69 -5.93 17.58
N SER A 239 -53.56 -5.23 17.56
CA SER A 239 -52.51 -5.33 18.60
C SER A 239 -51.88 -6.73 18.75
N GLU A 240 -51.88 -7.54 17.70
CA GLU A 240 -51.25 -8.87 17.68
C GLU A 240 -49.71 -8.80 17.67
N ASN A 241 -49.14 -7.66 17.22
CA ASN A 241 -47.69 -7.41 17.12
C ASN A 241 -46.95 -8.40 16.20
N ALA A 242 -47.55 -8.78 15.08
CA ALA A 242 -46.86 -9.59 14.08
C ALA A 242 -45.55 -8.91 13.65
N GLY A 243 -44.47 -9.67 13.53
CA GLY A 243 -43.14 -9.12 13.25
C GLY A 243 -42.39 -8.56 14.48
N ILE A 244 -42.89 -8.74 15.71
CA ILE A 244 -42.13 -8.43 16.93
C ILE A 244 -40.86 -9.28 17.08
N ALA A 245 -40.86 -10.48 16.49
CA ALA A 245 -39.72 -11.37 16.41
C ALA A 245 -39.78 -12.12 15.07
N VAL A 246 -38.62 -12.24 14.42
CA VAL A 246 -38.44 -13.02 13.19
C VAL A 246 -37.15 -13.83 13.33
N ALA A 247 -37.12 -15.02 12.73
CA ALA A 247 -35.95 -15.88 12.73
C ALA A 247 -35.90 -16.67 11.42
N GLY A 248 -34.76 -16.63 10.74
CA GLY A 248 -34.45 -17.59 9.68
C GLY A 248 -34.08 -18.92 10.30
N VAL A 249 -34.74 -19.98 9.85
CA VAL A 249 -34.48 -21.37 10.29
C VAL A 249 -33.88 -22.24 9.18
N GLY A 250 -33.65 -21.66 8.01
CA GLY A 250 -33.22 -22.37 6.80
C GLY A 250 -34.31 -23.29 6.28
N ASP A 251 -33.88 -24.23 5.44
CA ASP A 251 -34.73 -25.28 4.88
C ASP A 251 -35.12 -26.30 5.97
N VAL A 252 -36.39 -26.26 6.38
CA VAL A 252 -36.92 -27.09 7.49
C VAL A 252 -37.57 -28.38 7.03
N ASP A 253 -38.00 -28.46 5.78
CA ASP A 253 -38.68 -29.61 5.18
C ASP A 253 -37.84 -30.35 4.12
N GLY A 254 -36.68 -29.80 3.76
CA GLY A 254 -35.67 -30.47 2.96
C GLY A 254 -35.93 -30.41 1.47
N ASP A 255 -36.71 -29.44 0.96
CA ASP A 255 -37.05 -29.35 -0.45
C ASP A 255 -36.14 -28.44 -1.28
N GLY A 256 -35.26 -27.68 -0.60
CA GLY A 256 -34.26 -26.82 -1.22
C GLY A 256 -34.85 -25.54 -1.77
#